data_AF-A0AAN6WYE7-F1
#
_entry.id   AF-A0AAN6WYE7-F1
#
_cell.length_a   1.000
_cell.length_b   1.000
_cell.length_c   1.000
_cell.angle_alpha   90.00
_cell.angle_beta   90.00
_cell.angle_gamma   90.00
#
_symmetry.space_group_name_H-M   'P 1'
#
loop_
_entity.id
_entity.type
_entity.pdbx_description
1 polymer ?
#
loop_
_entity_poly.entity_id
_entity_poly.type
_entity_poly.pdbx_seq_one_letter_code
_entity_poly.pdbx_strand_id
1 'polypeptide(L)'
;MRRAAVQAFRTTFQHFVRGLRTNRRGALPPSLLSKTGASFSPKSITGRGSSLPPSSSSPFGPEKHVLLLAEPLQSSMYFRRAGVVLASALVGYGAWYSYSDGNSTDSVVKRGYTTNMSPSASTSSAAPTRSVLVIGADELHTATIVGEGPVSKLTSDDGRRVIEMLSPEQATAKMRKTEESYLVNRGQGVVRYDLVQLPSNDPIEDDHAEKIVEVPNRDQEKGSNDWMFWGVFDGHSGWTTSAKLRQTLVSFVARELNETYKASSEKGPSTEAVDMAIKTGFLKLDDEIVNQSVKKVMAANNKLAAAELLAPALSGSCALLSFYDTQSKLLRVACTGDSRAVLGRRSESGKWTATPLSVDQTGSNPDEASRLRRQHPDEPYVVRHGRVLGGLEPTRAFGDASYKWTREISEKLKRQFFARNPSPILKTPPYVTAEPVVTTTKIEPEKGDFVVMATDGLWEMLTNEEVIGLVGMWIESQAAKAGSKSQLDSVWTRVFGASNKTGLPVEAAQQQADDGQKTPFRGGRQWGENSDKYVVEDANVATHLVRNALGGKNQEQVSALLTLPAPISRRYRDDLTVQVIFFGHGDKTGEVVVNKEATASEEAVKAKL
;
A
#
# COMPACT_ATOMS: atom_id res chain seq x y z
N MET A 1 -9.41 5.99 -46.05
CA MET A 1 -8.50 6.75 -45.15
C MET A 1 -9.23 7.95 -44.53
N ARG A 2 -9.65 7.85 -43.27
CA ARG A 2 -9.92 9.00 -42.36
C ARG A 2 -9.53 8.56 -40.95
N ARG A 3 -9.03 9.47 -40.10
CA ARG A 3 -8.62 9.15 -38.72
C ARG A 3 -9.85 9.15 -37.81
N ALA A 4 -10.07 8.07 -37.07
CA ALA A 4 -10.93 8.06 -35.89
C ALA A 4 -10.07 8.37 -34.65
N ALA A 5 -10.54 9.23 -33.76
CA ALA A 5 -9.85 9.57 -32.52
C ALA A 5 -10.34 8.70 -31.36
N VAL A 6 -9.43 8.26 -30.49
CA VAL A 6 -9.78 7.61 -29.23
C VAL A 6 -10.09 8.69 -28.20
N GLN A 7 -11.35 8.79 -27.78
CA GLN A 7 -11.83 9.82 -26.86
C GLN A 7 -11.75 9.32 -25.41
N ALA A 8 -10.53 9.30 -24.86
CA ALA A 8 -10.30 8.89 -23.48
C ALA A 8 -10.77 9.98 -22.49
N PHE A 9 -11.84 9.71 -21.74
CA PHE A 9 -12.26 10.58 -20.64
C PHE A 9 -11.19 10.61 -19.53
N ARG A 10 -10.81 11.81 -19.11
CA ARG A 10 -9.85 12.05 -18.02
C ARG A 10 -10.56 12.49 -16.75
N THR A 11 -10.75 11.55 -15.83
CA THR A 11 -10.90 11.81 -14.39
C THR A 11 -9.55 12.25 -13.82
N THR A 12 -9.15 13.50 -14.08
CA THR A 12 -7.94 14.10 -13.50
C THR A 12 -8.17 15.57 -13.19
N PHE A 13 -8.32 15.93 -11.91
CA PHE A 13 -8.18 17.31 -11.48
C PHE A 13 -6.72 17.74 -11.67
N GLN A 14 -6.49 18.79 -12.46
CA GLN A 14 -5.18 19.43 -12.57
C GLN A 14 -5.24 20.80 -11.90
N HIS A 15 -4.51 20.99 -10.79
CA HIS A 15 -4.42 22.28 -10.12
C HIS A 15 -3.74 23.33 -11.03
N PHE A 16 -4.52 24.34 -11.43
CA PHE A 16 -4.07 25.37 -12.34
C PHE A 16 -3.41 26.54 -11.57
N VAL A 17 -2.10 26.44 -11.29
CA VAL A 17 -1.35 27.55 -10.68
C VAL A 17 -1.25 28.70 -11.68
N ARG A 18 -2.08 29.73 -11.46
CA ARG A 18 -2.28 30.84 -12.41
C ARG A 18 -1.20 31.90 -12.25
N GLY A 19 -0.12 31.78 -13.02
CA GLY A 19 1.01 32.71 -12.99
C GLY A 19 0.63 34.18 -13.19
N LEU A 20 1.22 35.06 -12.37
CA LEU A 20 1.02 36.51 -12.41
C LEU A 20 1.66 37.14 -13.67
N ARG A 21 0.90 37.99 -14.36
CA ARG A 21 1.40 38.84 -15.45
C ARG A 21 2.01 40.13 -14.90
N THR A 22 3.27 40.38 -15.23
CA THR A 22 3.82 41.74 -15.39
C THR A 22 4.20 41.97 -16.86
N ASN A 23 4.28 43.21 -17.32
CA ASN A 23 4.15 43.55 -18.74
C ASN A 23 5.00 44.77 -19.14
N ARG A 24 5.49 44.80 -20.41
CA ARG A 24 6.30 45.87 -21.07
C ARG A 24 7.73 46.02 -20.52
N ARG A 25 8.78 46.39 -21.27
CA ARG A 25 9.06 46.73 -22.70
C ARG A 25 10.58 46.41 -22.92
N GLY A 26 11.16 46.15 -24.11
CA GLY A 26 10.67 46.04 -25.49
C GLY A 26 11.84 45.99 -26.52
N ALA A 27 11.52 46.06 -27.82
CA ALA A 27 12.39 46.49 -28.95
C ALA A 27 13.62 45.65 -29.43
N LEU A 28 13.33 44.63 -30.26
CA LEU A 28 13.88 44.25 -31.61
C LEU A 28 15.41 44.30 -32.00
N PRO A 29 15.84 43.51 -33.03
CA PRO A 29 17.25 43.27 -33.45
C PRO A 29 17.50 43.82 -34.90
N PRO A 30 18.32 43.24 -35.84
CA PRO A 30 19.44 42.27 -35.78
C PRO A 30 20.69 42.65 -36.65
N SER A 31 21.76 41.83 -36.64
CA SER A 31 22.73 41.75 -37.75
C SER A 31 23.47 40.40 -37.84
N LEU A 32 23.72 39.93 -39.06
CA LEU A 32 24.56 38.76 -39.40
C LEU A 32 25.97 39.19 -39.84
N LEU A 33 26.92 38.24 -39.85
CA LEU A 33 28.23 38.12 -40.55
C LEU A 33 29.25 37.48 -39.59
N SER A 34 30.21 36.60 -39.91
CA SER A 34 30.47 35.54 -40.90
C SER A 34 32.00 35.42 -41.05
N LYS A 35 32.55 34.20 -41.11
CA LYS A 35 33.90 33.85 -41.61
C LYS A 35 35.14 34.48 -40.92
N THR A 36 35.89 33.66 -40.19
CA THR A 36 37.29 33.23 -40.45
C THR A 36 37.84 32.53 -39.18
N GLY A 37 38.80 31.60 -39.24
CA GLY A 37 39.42 30.98 -40.41
C GLY A 37 40.91 30.70 -40.24
N ALA A 38 41.30 29.81 -39.32
CA ALA A 38 42.70 29.37 -39.16
C ALA A 38 42.79 27.93 -38.65
N SER A 39 43.60 27.12 -39.32
CA SER A 39 43.95 25.75 -38.95
C SER A 39 45.46 25.65 -38.75
N PHE A 40 45.94 24.90 -37.76
CA PHE A 40 47.26 24.25 -37.86
C PHE A 40 47.29 22.93 -37.10
N SER A 41 48.06 21.97 -37.64
CA SER A 41 48.14 20.57 -37.18
C SER A 41 49.54 20.24 -36.63
N PRO A 42 49.70 19.12 -35.89
CA PRO A 42 50.80 18.94 -34.94
C PRO A 42 52.11 18.40 -35.55
N LYS A 43 53.16 18.38 -34.71
CA LYS A 43 54.38 17.59 -34.92
C LYS A 43 54.55 16.56 -33.80
N SER A 44 55.01 15.37 -34.16
CA SER A 44 55.42 14.29 -33.26
C SER A 44 56.95 14.15 -33.23
N ILE A 45 57.49 13.62 -32.13
CA ILE A 45 58.86 13.08 -32.02
C ILE A 45 58.78 11.74 -31.25
N THR A 46 59.75 10.83 -31.48
CA THR A 46 59.65 9.39 -31.18
C THR A 46 60.85 8.82 -30.41
N GLY A 47 60.64 7.69 -29.72
CA GLY A 47 61.66 6.83 -29.06
C GLY A 47 60.97 6.03 -27.92
N ARG A 48 60.82 4.69 -27.93
CA ARG A 48 61.80 3.57 -27.95
C ARG A 48 62.82 3.63 -26.80
N GLY A 49 62.95 2.62 -25.92
CA GLY A 49 62.15 1.39 -25.71
C GLY A 49 62.89 0.30 -24.89
N SER A 50 62.20 -0.83 -24.56
CA SER A 50 62.73 -2.08 -23.91
C SER A 50 63.25 -1.94 -22.44
N SER A 51 63.26 -2.96 -21.56
CA SER A 51 62.77 -4.37 -21.60
C SER A 51 62.57 -4.96 -20.16
N LEU A 52 61.93 -6.14 -20.05
CA LEU A 52 61.67 -6.97 -18.84
C LEU A 52 62.60 -8.22 -18.80
N PRO A 53 62.53 -9.19 -17.84
CA PRO A 53 61.94 -9.29 -16.47
C PRO A 53 63.11 -9.57 -15.44
N PRO A 54 63.20 -10.56 -14.49
CA PRO A 54 62.23 -11.44 -13.76
C PRO A 54 62.48 -11.70 -12.23
N SER A 55 61.58 -12.53 -11.64
CA SER A 55 61.78 -13.58 -10.60
C SER A 55 62.19 -13.32 -9.11
N SER A 56 61.16 -13.36 -8.24
CA SER A 56 60.94 -14.37 -7.16
C SER A 56 61.52 -14.26 -5.71
N SER A 57 60.69 -14.73 -4.77
CA SER A 57 60.94 -15.19 -3.38
C SER A 57 60.90 -14.18 -2.21
N SER A 58 60.73 -14.71 -0.99
CA SER A 58 60.33 -14.08 0.29
C SER A 58 61.05 -14.80 1.47
N PRO A 59 60.83 -14.54 2.79
CA PRO A 59 59.96 -13.56 3.48
C PRO A 59 60.71 -12.74 4.58
N PHE A 60 60.05 -12.49 5.72
CA PHE A 60 60.48 -11.82 6.97
C PHE A 60 60.38 -10.29 7.10
N GLY A 61 59.90 -9.88 8.28
CA GLY A 61 60.15 -8.60 8.97
C GLY A 61 60.56 -8.92 10.42
N PRO A 62 60.37 -8.04 11.43
CA PRO A 62 59.76 -6.69 11.41
C PRO A 62 60.68 -5.59 12.00
N GLU A 63 60.23 -4.32 11.98
CA GLU A 63 60.08 -3.47 13.19
C GLU A 63 59.57 -2.05 12.82
N LYS A 64 58.54 -1.63 13.57
CA LYS A 64 58.12 -0.27 13.96
C LYS A 64 58.82 0.96 13.32
N HIS A 65 58.02 1.83 12.71
CA HIS A 65 58.07 3.27 12.99
C HIS A 65 56.65 3.84 13.06
N VAL A 66 56.40 4.76 13.99
CA VAL A 66 55.05 5.26 14.34
C VAL A 66 54.85 6.67 13.80
N LEU A 67 53.76 6.88 13.04
CA LEU A 67 53.12 8.19 12.86
C LEU A 67 51.60 8.03 12.89
N LEU A 68 50.92 9.06 13.42
CA LEU A 68 49.50 9.03 13.79
C LEU A 68 48.59 9.37 12.61
N LEU A 69 47.55 8.57 12.41
CA LEU A 69 46.35 8.91 11.63
C LEU A 69 45.11 8.46 12.41
N ALA A 70 44.02 9.25 12.32
CA ALA A 70 42.83 9.05 13.13
C ALA A 70 41.90 7.95 12.56
N GLU A 71 41.27 7.17 13.46
CA GLU A 71 40.29 6.16 13.08
C GLU A 71 38.89 6.74 12.81
N PRO A 72 38.15 6.25 11.80
CA PRO A 72 36.73 6.49 11.66
C PRO A 72 35.92 5.57 12.60
N LEU A 73 34.90 6.12 13.25
CA LEU A 73 34.07 5.42 14.25
C LEU A 73 33.37 4.16 13.69
N GLN A 74 33.63 3.01 14.30
CA GLN A 74 32.85 1.78 14.07
C GLN A 74 31.58 1.79 14.91
N SER A 75 30.41 1.71 14.27
CA SER A 75 29.11 1.56 14.95
C SER A 75 28.82 0.08 15.26
N SER A 76 29.40 -0.46 16.34
CA SER A 76 29.06 -1.79 16.85
C SER A 76 27.89 -1.75 17.83
N MET A 77 26.76 -2.39 17.50
CA MET A 77 25.70 -2.70 18.46
C MET A 77 25.35 -4.19 18.47
N TYR A 78 26.31 -5.00 18.90
CA TYR A 78 26.00 -6.24 19.62
C TYR A 78 25.59 -5.87 21.05
N PHE A 79 24.32 -6.00 21.39
CA PHE A 79 23.88 -5.97 22.78
C PHE A 79 23.46 -7.35 23.26
N ARG A 80 24.07 -7.81 24.35
CA ARG A 80 23.71 -9.06 25.03
C ARG A 80 22.43 -8.86 25.82
N ARG A 81 21.58 -9.89 25.89
CA ARG A 81 20.50 -9.94 26.88
C ARG A 81 21.10 -9.92 28.29
N ALA A 82 20.75 -8.91 29.08
CA ALA A 82 20.93 -8.88 30.52
C ALA A 82 19.55 -8.61 31.14
N GLY A 83 19.08 -9.52 32.00
CA GLY A 83 17.77 -9.37 32.64
C GLY A 83 17.82 -8.34 33.76
N VAL A 84 16.99 -7.30 33.67
CA VAL A 84 16.78 -6.35 34.76
C VAL A 84 15.49 -6.73 35.49
N VAL A 85 15.63 -7.25 36.71
CA VAL A 85 14.49 -7.43 37.61
C VAL A 85 14.17 -6.08 38.24
N LEU A 86 13.13 -5.42 37.77
CA LEU A 86 12.58 -4.22 38.41
C LEU A 86 11.57 -4.65 39.49
N ALA A 87 11.90 -4.35 40.75
CA ALA A 87 10.99 -4.58 41.87
C ALA A 87 9.81 -3.60 41.81
N SER A 88 8.58 -4.13 41.83
CA SER A 88 7.35 -3.35 41.78
C SER A 88 7.08 -2.65 43.12
N ALA A 89 7.36 -1.35 43.19
CA ALA A 89 6.98 -0.51 44.31
C ALA A 89 5.47 -0.22 44.28
N LEU A 90 4.75 -0.66 45.30
CA LEU A 90 3.33 -0.35 45.51
C LEU A 90 3.13 1.15 45.73
N VAL A 91 2.22 1.76 44.97
CA VAL A 91 1.63 3.08 45.27
C VAL A 91 0.14 2.87 45.53
N GLY A 92 -0.35 3.43 46.64
CA GLY A 92 -1.58 2.98 47.31
C GLY A 92 -2.89 3.29 46.59
N TYR A 93 -3.91 2.51 46.95
CA TYR A 93 -5.30 2.63 46.50
C TYR A 93 -6.13 3.50 47.47
N GLY A 94 -7.13 4.20 46.95
CA GLY A 94 -8.13 4.97 47.71
C GLY A 94 -8.38 6.36 47.11
N ALA A 95 -9.60 6.91 47.10
CA ALA A 95 -10.91 6.42 47.54
C ALA A 95 -12.01 7.17 46.70
N TRP A 96 -13.33 6.96 46.80
CA TRP A 96 -14.16 6.23 47.76
C TRP A 96 -15.52 5.81 47.12
N TYR A 97 -16.41 5.16 47.88
CA TYR A 97 -17.68 4.58 47.40
C TYR A 97 -18.93 5.35 47.87
N SER A 98 -20.03 5.23 47.11
CA SER A 98 -21.42 5.28 47.57
C SER A 98 -22.26 4.45 46.58
N TYR A 99 -23.34 3.76 46.94
CA TYR A 99 -24.30 4.01 48.01
C TYR A 99 -25.08 2.73 48.41
N SER A 100 -25.25 2.45 49.72
CA SER A 100 -26.17 1.44 50.32
C SER A 100 -25.97 -0.05 49.95
N ASP A 101 -26.30 -1.07 50.76
CA ASP A 101 -26.72 -1.13 52.17
C ASP A 101 -26.35 -2.54 52.75
N GLY A 102 -26.64 -2.82 54.03
CA GLY A 102 -26.83 -4.21 54.49
C GLY A 102 -25.85 -4.78 55.53
N ASN A 103 -25.82 -4.17 56.72
CA ASN A 103 -25.76 -4.85 58.03
C ASN A 103 -25.09 -6.24 58.15
N SER A 104 -23.91 -6.32 58.80
CA SER A 104 -23.68 -7.22 59.96
C SER A 104 -22.36 -6.96 60.69
N THR A 105 -22.35 -7.26 61.99
CA THR A 105 -21.27 -7.10 62.97
C THR A 105 -20.06 -8.02 62.76
N ASP A 106 -18.84 -7.52 63.02
CA ASP A 106 -18.07 -7.96 64.20
C ASP A 106 -16.98 -6.92 64.60
N SER A 107 -16.30 -7.09 65.74
CA SER A 107 -15.52 -6.02 66.39
C SER A 107 -14.25 -6.45 67.17
N VAL A 108 -13.08 -5.89 66.79
CA VAL A 108 -11.82 -5.89 67.56
C VAL A 108 -11.12 -4.54 67.33
N VAL A 109 -11.33 -3.50 68.15
CA VAL A 109 -10.71 -3.20 69.46
C VAL A 109 -9.25 -2.66 69.40
N LYS A 110 -9.18 -1.32 69.35
CA LYS A 110 -8.24 -0.40 70.07
C LYS A 110 -6.73 -0.65 70.08
N ARG A 111 -5.98 0.24 69.40
CA ARG A 111 -5.03 1.23 69.99
C ARG A 111 -4.58 2.24 68.91
N GLY A 112 -4.55 3.56 69.11
CA GLY A 112 -5.05 4.37 70.22
C GLY A 112 -4.01 5.29 70.87
N TYR A 113 -3.63 6.37 70.19
CA TYR A 113 -3.15 7.61 70.80
C TYR A 113 -3.59 8.82 69.97
N THR A 114 -3.88 9.94 70.63
CA THR A 114 -4.47 11.16 70.07
C THR A 114 -3.52 12.35 70.21
N THR A 115 -3.53 13.27 69.25
CA THR A 115 -3.70 14.72 69.54
C THR A 115 -3.98 15.54 68.28
N ASN A 116 -5.17 16.16 68.30
CA ASN A 116 -5.69 17.30 67.56
C ASN A 116 -4.72 18.16 66.72
N MET A 117 -5.09 18.41 65.45
CA MET A 117 -5.47 19.77 65.03
C MET A 117 -6.50 19.72 63.89
N SER A 118 -7.30 20.79 63.76
CA SER A 118 -8.47 20.88 62.87
C SER A 118 -8.17 21.80 61.65
N PRO A 119 -9.04 21.89 60.62
CA PRO A 119 -8.56 21.95 59.24
C PRO A 119 -8.37 23.35 58.66
N SER A 120 -7.39 23.49 57.77
CA SER A 120 -7.38 24.52 56.72
C SER A 120 -7.99 23.96 55.44
N ALA A 121 -9.13 24.49 55.02
CA ALA A 121 -9.78 24.07 53.77
C ALA A 121 -9.08 24.68 52.54
N SER A 122 -8.18 23.91 51.91
CA SER A 122 -7.73 24.18 50.55
C SER A 122 -8.40 23.19 49.60
N THR A 123 -9.36 23.66 48.81
CA THR A 123 -9.94 22.89 47.70
C THR A 123 -8.93 22.75 46.57
N SER A 124 -7.99 21.81 46.70
CA SER A 124 -7.15 21.37 45.61
C SER A 124 -8.02 20.62 44.59
N SER A 125 -8.50 21.33 43.57
CA SER A 125 -9.02 20.71 42.35
C SER A 125 -7.98 19.71 41.85
N ALA A 126 -8.35 18.44 41.71
CA ALA A 126 -7.46 17.43 41.15
C ALA A 126 -6.97 17.91 39.78
N ALA A 127 -5.65 18.04 39.62
CA ALA A 127 -5.07 18.56 38.39
C ALA A 127 -5.47 17.65 37.21
N PRO A 128 -5.92 18.21 36.08
CA PRO A 128 -6.55 17.43 35.03
C PRO A 128 -5.64 16.31 34.52
N THR A 129 -6.18 15.11 34.61
CA THR A 129 -5.57 13.84 34.20
C THR A 129 -6.06 13.45 32.81
N ARG A 130 -5.14 13.14 31.88
CA ARG A 130 -5.48 12.69 30.53
C ARG A 130 -4.76 11.42 30.14
N SER A 131 -5.46 10.58 29.37
CA SER A 131 -4.92 9.34 28.79
C SER A 131 -3.88 9.66 27.72
N VAL A 132 -2.74 8.97 27.78
CA VAL A 132 -1.67 9.04 26.79
C VAL A 132 -1.23 7.63 26.40
N LEU A 133 -0.88 7.46 25.13
CA LEU A 133 -0.38 6.20 24.61
C LEU A 133 1.12 6.06 24.92
N VAL A 134 1.46 5.15 25.82
CA VAL A 134 2.85 4.76 26.13
C VAL A 134 3.25 3.62 25.22
N ILE A 135 4.31 3.87 24.44
CA ILE A 135 4.86 2.93 23.47
C ILE A 135 6.05 2.22 24.13
N GLY A 136 5.87 0.95 24.48
CA GLY A 136 6.93 0.09 24.97
C GLY A 136 7.85 -0.39 23.84
N ALA A 137 8.76 -1.32 24.15
CA ALA A 137 9.56 -1.99 23.13
C ALA A 137 8.68 -2.85 22.20
N ASP A 138 7.82 -3.66 22.83
CA ASP A 138 6.99 -4.70 22.19
C ASP A 138 5.47 -4.57 22.52
N GLU A 139 5.09 -3.71 23.48
CA GLU A 139 3.71 -3.55 23.99
C GLU A 139 3.22 -2.09 23.90
N LEU A 140 1.89 -1.89 23.93
CA LEU A 140 1.23 -0.58 24.03
C LEU A 140 0.42 -0.51 25.32
N HIS A 141 0.49 0.63 26.03
CA HIS A 141 -0.28 0.86 27.25
C HIS A 141 -0.93 2.24 27.25
N THR A 142 -2.19 2.33 27.67
CA THR A 142 -2.83 3.60 28.01
C THR A 142 -2.43 3.99 29.44
N ALA A 143 -1.66 5.08 29.59
CA ALA A 143 -1.26 5.61 30.89
C ALA A 143 -1.90 6.98 31.15
N THR A 144 -1.96 7.40 32.40
CA THR A 144 -2.52 8.70 32.78
C THR A 144 -1.40 9.69 33.12
N ILE A 145 -1.36 10.83 32.44
CA ILE A 145 -0.47 11.96 32.79
C ILE A 145 -1.28 13.06 33.48
N VAL A 146 -0.69 13.63 34.53
CA VAL A 146 -1.18 14.83 35.22
C VAL A 146 -0.61 16.07 34.54
N GLY A 147 -1.47 16.94 34.00
CA GLY A 147 -1.05 18.24 33.45
C GLY A 147 -1.65 18.58 32.08
N GLU A 148 -1.90 19.87 31.88
CA GLU A 148 -2.71 20.44 30.78
C GLU A 148 -2.00 20.47 29.40
N GLY A 149 -0.72 20.15 29.34
CA GLY A 149 0.10 20.28 28.12
C GLY A 149 0.08 19.05 27.21
N PRO A 150 -0.31 19.16 25.92
CA PRO A 150 -0.08 18.11 24.94
C PRO A 150 1.42 17.88 24.69
N VAL A 151 1.86 16.61 24.73
CA VAL A 151 3.23 16.22 24.36
C VAL A 151 3.41 16.59 22.89
N SER A 152 4.37 17.46 22.58
CA SER A 152 4.40 18.10 21.27
C SER A 152 5.76 18.64 20.87
N LYS A 153 5.96 18.75 19.55
CA LYS A 153 7.19 19.27 18.94
C LYS A 153 6.84 20.12 17.72
N LEU A 154 7.53 21.24 17.55
CA LEU A 154 7.50 22.02 16.31
C LEU A 154 8.22 21.24 15.21
N THR A 155 7.60 21.12 14.03
CA THR A 155 8.25 20.58 12.82
C THR A 155 8.67 21.72 11.90
N SER A 156 9.66 21.45 11.03
CA SER A 156 10.09 22.35 9.95
C SER A 156 8.94 22.73 9.03
N ASP A 157 8.04 21.80 8.81
CA ASP A 157 6.98 21.86 7.82
C ASP A 157 5.63 22.03 8.55
N ASP A 158 5.06 23.22 8.40
CA ASP A 158 3.67 23.66 8.66
C ASP A 158 2.94 23.23 9.95
N GLY A 159 3.63 22.86 11.05
CA GLY A 159 2.89 22.61 12.29
C GLY A 159 3.64 22.29 13.60
N ARG A 160 2.82 22.13 14.63
CA ARG A 160 3.15 21.53 15.92
C ARG A 160 2.59 20.10 15.91
N ARG A 161 3.43 19.09 15.70
CA ARG A 161 2.99 17.68 15.86
C ARG A 161 2.72 17.44 17.36
N VAL A 162 1.51 16.95 17.66
CA VAL A 162 1.02 16.59 19.01
C VAL A 162 0.90 15.08 19.08
N ILE A 163 1.31 14.49 20.22
CA ILE A 163 0.97 13.13 20.61
C ILE A 163 -0.03 13.21 21.76
N GLU A 164 -1.27 12.90 21.42
CA GLU A 164 -2.44 12.82 22.28
C GLU A 164 -3.33 11.73 21.69
N MET A 165 -4.00 10.96 22.55
CA MET A 165 -4.86 9.87 22.08
C MET A 165 -6.05 10.46 21.32
N LEU A 166 -6.23 10.04 20.07
CA LEU A 166 -7.37 10.48 19.27
C LEU A 166 -8.68 10.07 19.95
N SER A 167 -9.70 10.93 19.91
CA SER A 167 -11.06 10.51 20.25
C SER A 167 -11.62 9.57 19.16
N PRO A 168 -12.67 8.77 19.43
CA PRO A 168 -13.28 7.89 18.43
C PRO A 168 -13.75 8.63 17.16
N GLU A 169 -14.18 9.89 17.32
CA GLU A 169 -14.57 10.79 16.23
C GLU A 169 -13.36 11.25 15.43
N GLN A 170 -12.26 11.64 16.09
CA GLN A 170 -11.00 12.03 15.43
C GLN A 170 -10.33 10.84 14.72
N ALA A 171 -10.37 9.65 15.33
CA ALA A 171 -9.93 8.41 14.73
C ALA A 171 -10.75 8.08 13.47
N THR A 172 -12.08 8.17 13.58
CA THR A 172 -12.99 8.02 12.43
C THR A 172 -12.72 9.04 11.32
N ALA A 173 -12.55 10.32 11.65
CA ALA A 173 -12.23 11.37 10.69
C ALA A 173 -10.87 11.15 10.01
N LYS A 174 -9.86 10.65 10.75
CA LYS A 174 -8.55 10.28 10.18
C LYS A 174 -8.67 9.10 9.21
N MET A 175 -9.49 8.11 9.53
CA MET A 175 -9.72 6.93 8.68
C MET A 175 -10.51 7.28 7.41
N ARG A 176 -11.56 8.10 7.54
CA ARG A 176 -12.44 8.54 6.43
C ARG A 176 -11.81 9.61 5.53
N LYS A 177 -10.64 10.16 5.87
CA LYS A 177 -10.01 11.29 5.15
C LYS A 177 -9.78 11.05 3.65
N THR A 178 -9.60 9.78 3.28
CA THR A 178 -9.27 9.30 1.92
C THR A 178 -10.30 8.31 1.40
N GLU A 179 -11.49 8.24 2.01
CA GLU A 179 -12.54 7.35 1.54
C GLU A 179 -13.20 7.91 0.28
N GLU A 180 -13.28 7.11 -0.77
CA GLU A 180 -13.95 7.47 -2.03
C GLU A 180 -14.94 6.38 -2.43
N SER A 181 -16.07 6.77 -3.00
CA SER A 181 -17.09 5.84 -3.49
C SER A 181 -17.70 6.37 -4.78
N TYR A 182 -17.90 5.49 -5.75
CA TYR A 182 -18.32 5.84 -7.09
C TYR A 182 -19.46 4.93 -7.56
N LEU A 183 -20.55 5.52 -8.02
CA LEU A 183 -21.65 4.84 -8.72
C LEU A 183 -21.32 4.74 -10.21
N VAL A 184 -21.48 3.56 -10.80
CA VAL A 184 -21.09 3.26 -12.18
C VAL A 184 -22.35 3.06 -13.02
N ASN A 185 -22.85 4.15 -13.60
CA ASN A 185 -24.12 4.20 -14.34
C ASN A 185 -23.92 3.83 -15.82
N ARG A 186 -23.17 2.75 -16.06
CA ARG A 186 -22.85 2.20 -17.41
C ARG A 186 -23.84 1.12 -17.86
N GLY A 187 -24.87 0.86 -17.07
CA GLY A 187 -25.94 -0.10 -17.35
C GLY A 187 -25.64 -1.56 -16.98
N GLN A 188 -24.43 -2.06 -17.29
CA GLN A 188 -24.05 -3.46 -17.04
C GLN A 188 -22.62 -3.61 -16.53
N GLY A 189 -22.40 -4.67 -15.73
CA GLY A 189 -21.08 -5.06 -15.25
C GLY A 189 -20.87 -4.68 -13.80
N VAL A 190 -20.55 -3.40 -13.55
CA VAL A 190 -20.31 -2.85 -12.21
C VAL A 190 -21.33 -1.75 -11.90
N VAL A 191 -21.78 -1.68 -10.65
CA VAL A 191 -22.75 -0.68 -10.16
C VAL A 191 -22.16 0.30 -9.16
N ARG A 192 -21.16 -0.14 -8.37
CA ARG A 192 -20.48 0.69 -7.38
C ARG A 192 -19.05 0.17 -7.17
N TYR A 193 -18.11 1.06 -6.89
CA TYR A 193 -16.87 0.68 -6.22
C TYR A 193 -16.49 1.69 -5.12
N ASP A 194 -15.87 1.18 -4.07
CA ASP A 194 -15.42 1.94 -2.89
C ASP A 194 -13.90 1.76 -2.71
N LEU A 195 -13.24 2.79 -2.19
CA LEU A 195 -11.81 2.91 -1.96
C LEU A 195 -11.54 3.55 -0.58
N VAL A 196 -10.44 3.18 0.08
CA VAL A 196 -9.79 3.98 1.14
C VAL A 196 -8.28 3.75 1.15
N GLN A 197 -7.49 4.74 1.59
CA GLN A 197 -6.04 4.64 1.82
C GLN A 197 -5.63 5.15 3.22
N LEU A 198 -5.09 4.30 4.08
CA LEU A 198 -4.64 4.66 5.43
C LEU A 198 -3.10 4.60 5.59
N PRO A 199 -2.40 5.76 5.60
CA PRO A 199 -0.94 5.79 5.75
C PRO A 199 -0.45 5.32 7.12
N SER A 200 0.56 4.46 7.10
CA SER A 200 1.48 4.08 8.18
C SER A 200 2.88 4.67 7.97
N ASN A 201 3.28 4.86 6.70
CA ASN A 201 4.45 5.64 6.29
C ASN A 201 4.12 7.13 6.11
N ASP A 202 5.13 8.00 5.98
CA ASP A 202 5.01 9.45 5.77
C ASP A 202 6.09 9.91 4.75
N PRO A 203 5.78 10.05 3.45
CA PRO A 203 4.47 9.78 2.81
C PRO A 203 4.12 8.28 2.77
N ILE A 204 2.87 7.98 2.42
CA ILE A 204 2.41 6.61 2.10
C ILE A 204 3.25 6.02 0.96
N GLU A 205 3.56 4.73 1.02
CA GLU A 205 4.22 4.03 -0.09
C GLU A 205 3.19 3.39 -1.04
N ASP A 206 2.03 2.95 -0.55
CA ASP A 206 0.90 2.47 -1.36
C ASP A 206 0.35 3.50 -2.38
N ASP A 207 -0.09 3.02 -3.54
CA ASP A 207 -0.88 3.78 -4.51
C ASP A 207 -1.98 2.91 -5.19
N HIS A 208 -2.88 3.51 -5.98
CA HIS A 208 -4.03 2.83 -6.59
C HIS A 208 -4.37 3.39 -8.00
N ALA A 209 -5.19 2.72 -8.80
CA ALA A 209 -5.70 3.29 -10.06
C ALA A 209 -6.97 2.63 -10.61
N GLU A 210 -7.93 3.45 -11.01
CA GLU A 210 -9.21 3.04 -11.59
C GLU A 210 -9.37 3.63 -13.01
N LYS A 211 -9.88 2.82 -13.94
CA LYS A 211 -10.11 3.29 -15.32
C LYS A 211 -11.24 2.55 -16.01
N ILE A 212 -12.18 3.31 -16.58
CA ILE A 212 -13.09 2.80 -17.60
C ILE A 212 -12.61 3.31 -18.97
N VAL A 213 -12.55 2.41 -19.94
CA VAL A 213 -12.22 2.66 -21.34
C VAL A 213 -13.37 2.14 -22.19
N GLU A 214 -14.14 3.05 -22.78
CA GLU A 214 -15.25 2.71 -23.67
C GLU A 214 -14.71 2.18 -25.00
N VAL A 215 -15.11 0.95 -25.35
CA VAL A 215 -14.70 0.24 -26.57
C VAL A 215 -15.84 0.28 -27.58
N PRO A 216 -15.63 0.89 -28.77
CA PRO A 216 -16.64 0.87 -29.82
C PRO A 216 -16.83 -0.56 -30.32
N ASN A 217 -18.08 -1.03 -30.24
CA ASN A 217 -18.47 -2.36 -30.69
C ASN A 217 -18.40 -2.45 -32.22
N ARG A 218 -18.09 -3.64 -32.76
CA ARG A 218 -18.05 -3.85 -34.23
C ARG A 218 -19.45 -3.76 -34.84
N ASP A 219 -20.46 -4.22 -34.09
CA ASP A 219 -21.88 -4.03 -34.39
C ASP A 219 -22.38 -2.72 -33.77
N GLN A 220 -22.61 -1.68 -34.57
CA GLN A 220 -23.07 -0.38 -34.05
C GLN A 220 -24.45 -0.44 -33.37
N GLU A 221 -25.29 -1.42 -33.73
CA GLU A 221 -26.63 -1.61 -33.16
C GLU A 221 -26.64 -2.12 -31.71
N LYS A 222 -25.55 -2.74 -31.24
CA LYS A 222 -25.49 -3.34 -29.89
C LYS A 222 -25.02 -2.38 -28.79
N GLY A 223 -24.63 -1.15 -29.16
CA GLY A 223 -24.01 -0.19 -28.25
C GLY A 223 -22.58 -0.56 -27.86
N SER A 224 -21.90 0.35 -27.17
CA SER A 224 -20.52 0.19 -26.68
C SER A 224 -20.39 -0.80 -25.52
N ASN A 225 -19.20 -1.39 -25.41
CA ASN A 225 -18.78 -2.24 -24.29
C ASN A 225 -17.69 -1.50 -23.49
N ASP A 226 -17.51 -1.83 -22.22
CA ASP A 226 -16.46 -1.23 -21.39
C ASP A 226 -15.35 -2.22 -21.04
N TRP A 227 -14.12 -1.71 -21.13
CA TRP A 227 -12.97 -2.28 -20.45
C TRP A 227 -12.76 -1.50 -19.15
N MET A 228 -12.98 -2.16 -18.03
CA MET A 228 -12.86 -1.57 -16.70
C MET A 228 -11.63 -2.13 -15.98
N PHE A 229 -10.87 -1.27 -15.34
CA PHE A 229 -9.61 -1.58 -14.66
C PHE A 229 -9.64 -1.02 -13.24
N TRP A 230 -9.13 -1.81 -12.30
CA TRP A 230 -8.86 -1.41 -10.92
C TRP A 230 -7.49 -1.97 -10.55
N GLY A 231 -6.69 -1.22 -9.79
CA GLY A 231 -5.37 -1.65 -9.39
C GLY A 231 -4.96 -1.10 -8.03
N VAL A 232 -4.26 -1.92 -7.26
CA VAL A 232 -3.57 -1.52 -6.02
C VAL A 232 -2.07 -1.84 -6.16
N PHE A 233 -1.25 -0.93 -5.64
CA PHE A 233 0.19 -0.90 -5.82
C PHE A 233 0.87 -0.72 -4.47
N ASP A 234 1.11 -1.84 -3.77
CA ASP A 234 1.94 -1.90 -2.57
C ASP A 234 3.30 -1.27 -2.89
N GLY A 235 3.73 -0.29 -2.12
CA GLY A 235 4.99 0.41 -2.38
C GLY A 235 6.02 0.09 -1.30
N HIS A 236 7.29 -0.02 -1.69
CA HIS A 236 8.36 -0.21 -0.71
C HIS A 236 9.67 0.45 -1.14
N SER A 237 10.46 0.87 -0.15
CA SER A 237 11.76 1.51 -0.40
C SER A 237 11.67 2.85 -1.15
N GLY A 238 10.49 3.47 -1.15
CA GLY A 238 10.10 4.73 -1.77
C GLY A 238 8.76 4.59 -2.53
N TRP A 239 7.83 5.52 -2.31
CA TRP A 239 6.56 5.67 -3.05
C TRP A 239 6.70 5.88 -4.57
N THR A 240 7.92 6.05 -5.09
CA THR A 240 8.14 6.46 -6.49
C THR A 240 7.85 5.38 -7.53
N THR A 241 7.79 4.10 -7.16
CA THR A 241 7.41 3.03 -8.09
C THR A 241 5.89 2.89 -8.18
N SER A 242 5.18 2.76 -7.06
CA SER A 242 3.71 2.69 -6.99
C SER A 242 3.04 3.89 -7.67
N ALA A 243 3.53 5.12 -7.41
CA ALA A 243 3.04 6.32 -8.09
C ALA A 243 3.32 6.38 -9.60
N LYS A 244 4.39 5.72 -10.07
CA LYS A 244 4.63 5.51 -11.51
C LYS A 244 3.64 4.48 -12.08
N LEU A 245 3.31 3.42 -11.32
CA LEU A 245 2.33 2.42 -11.73
C LEU A 245 0.93 3.02 -11.88
N ARG A 246 0.41 3.76 -10.89
CA ARG A 246 -0.88 4.48 -10.99
C ARG A 246 -0.99 5.27 -12.29
N GLN A 247 0.04 6.05 -12.60
CA GLN A 247 0.03 6.94 -13.76
C GLN A 247 0.12 6.21 -15.11
N THR A 248 0.67 4.99 -15.17
CA THR A 248 1.09 4.39 -16.45
C THR A 248 0.72 2.94 -16.71
N LEU A 249 0.56 2.07 -15.69
CA LEU A 249 0.37 0.63 -15.89
C LEU A 249 -0.86 0.31 -16.74
N VAL A 250 -2.01 0.90 -16.38
CA VAL A 250 -3.27 0.73 -17.13
C VAL A 250 -3.13 1.19 -18.58
N SER A 251 -2.37 2.27 -18.83
CA SER A 251 -2.16 2.78 -20.20
C SER A 251 -1.26 1.87 -21.04
N PHE A 252 -0.30 1.17 -20.42
CA PHE A 252 0.50 0.14 -21.09
C PHE A 252 -0.38 -1.07 -21.40
N VAL A 253 -1.03 -1.67 -20.40
CA VAL A 253 -1.88 -2.86 -20.56
C VAL A 253 -3.01 -2.63 -21.57
N ALA A 254 -3.72 -1.51 -21.48
CA ALA A 254 -4.81 -1.18 -22.40
C ALA A 254 -4.34 -0.99 -23.85
N ARG A 255 -3.10 -0.54 -24.11
CA ARG A 255 -2.53 -0.46 -25.47
C ARG A 255 -2.36 -1.86 -26.07
N GLU A 256 -1.70 -2.75 -25.34
CA GLU A 256 -1.40 -4.12 -25.79
C GLU A 256 -2.70 -4.90 -26.01
N LEU A 257 -3.69 -4.77 -25.10
CA LEU A 257 -5.04 -5.32 -25.27
C LEU A 257 -5.70 -4.78 -26.56
N ASN A 258 -5.67 -3.46 -26.78
CA ASN A 258 -6.23 -2.83 -27.98
C ASN A 258 -5.55 -3.31 -29.28
N GLU A 259 -4.25 -3.65 -29.25
CA GLU A 259 -3.54 -4.22 -30.40
C GLU A 259 -3.99 -5.67 -30.64
N THR A 260 -4.07 -6.50 -29.58
CA THR A 260 -4.56 -7.88 -29.64
C THR A 260 -6.02 -8.00 -30.12
N TYR A 261 -6.95 -7.20 -29.60
CA TYR A 261 -8.37 -7.18 -30.03
C TYR A 261 -8.59 -6.56 -31.43
N LYS A 262 -7.58 -5.86 -31.98
CA LYS A 262 -7.58 -5.39 -33.38
C LYS A 262 -7.02 -6.43 -34.34
N ALA A 263 -6.03 -7.21 -33.90
CA ALA A 263 -5.49 -8.34 -34.66
C ALA A 263 -6.47 -9.53 -34.72
N SER A 264 -7.41 -9.63 -33.79
CA SER A 264 -8.35 -10.76 -33.73
C SER A 264 -9.48 -10.70 -34.77
N SER A 265 -9.96 -11.88 -35.15
CA SER A 265 -11.18 -12.07 -35.94
C SER A 265 -12.44 -11.64 -35.16
N GLU A 266 -13.61 -11.79 -35.77
CA GLU A 266 -14.91 -11.47 -35.19
C GLU A 266 -15.22 -12.23 -33.88
N LYS A 267 -14.56 -13.38 -33.65
CA LYS A 267 -14.71 -14.18 -32.42
C LYS A 267 -13.94 -13.62 -31.22
N GLY A 268 -13.19 -12.53 -31.39
CA GLY A 268 -12.27 -11.99 -30.38
C GLY A 268 -10.94 -12.76 -30.29
N PRO A 269 -10.01 -12.30 -29.43
CA PRO A 269 -8.76 -13.00 -29.15
C PRO A 269 -8.98 -14.22 -28.24
N SER A 270 -8.02 -15.16 -28.22
CA SER A 270 -8.03 -16.25 -27.25
C SER A 270 -7.63 -15.78 -25.85
N THR A 271 -7.94 -16.57 -24.82
CA THR A 271 -7.57 -16.28 -23.42
C THR A 271 -6.07 -16.02 -23.29
N GLU A 272 -5.25 -16.88 -23.88
CA GLU A 272 -3.79 -16.83 -23.82
C GLU A 272 -3.25 -15.57 -24.50
N ALA A 273 -3.88 -15.11 -25.59
CA ALA A 273 -3.49 -13.88 -26.26
C ALA A 273 -3.83 -12.62 -25.43
N VAL A 274 -4.93 -12.63 -24.68
CA VAL A 274 -5.28 -11.56 -23.74
C VAL A 274 -4.32 -11.55 -22.55
N ASP A 275 -4.04 -12.71 -21.96
CA ASP A 275 -3.17 -12.84 -20.80
C ASP A 275 -1.71 -12.46 -21.15
N MET A 276 -1.24 -12.86 -22.34
CA MET A 276 0.05 -12.43 -22.88
C MET A 276 0.09 -10.93 -23.19
N ALA A 277 -1.01 -10.30 -23.59
CA ALA A 277 -1.05 -8.84 -23.77
C ALA A 277 -0.89 -8.10 -22.43
N ILE A 278 -1.55 -8.58 -21.36
CA ILE A 278 -1.41 -8.03 -20.02
C ILE A 278 0.03 -8.19 -19.51
N LYS A 279 0.60 -9.39 -19.58
CA LYS A 279 2.01 -9.66 -19.24
C LYS A 279 2.98 -8.76 -20.03
N THR A 280 2.73 -8.59 -21.33
CA THR A 280 3.52 -7.70 -22.20
C THR A 280 3.44 -6.25 -21.76
N GLY A 281 2.26 -5.78 -21.32
CA GLY A 281 2.07 -4.44 -20.77
C GLY A 281 2.89 -4.20 -19.50
N PHE A 282 2.86 -5.15 -18.56
CA PHE A 282 3.67 -5.12 -17.34
C PHE A 282 5.18 -5.10 -17.68
N LEU A 283 5.66 -6.06 -18.47
CA LEU A 283 7.09 -6.18 -18.79
C LEU A 283 7.65 -4.99 -19.60
N LYS A 284 6.85 -4.41 -20.50
CA LYS A 284 7.25 -3.19 -21.23
C LYS A 284 7.38 -1.97 -20.31
N LEU A 285 6.57 -1.87 -19.26
CA LEU A 285 6.68 -0.78 -18.28
C LEU A 285 7.88 -0.99 -17.34
N ASP A 286 8.12 -2.22 -16.88
CA ASP A 286 9.30 -2.50 -16.04
C ASP A 286 10.61 -2.32 -16.81
N ASP A 287 10.69 -2.63 -18.12
CA ASP A 287 11.86 -2.27 -18.93
C ASP A 287 12.05 -0.74 -19.04
N GLU A 288 10.97 0.05 -19.16
CA GLU A 288 11.06 1.52 -19.14
C GLU A 288 11.65 2.01 -17.80
N ILE A 289 11.12 1.49 -16.70
CA ILE A 289 11.51 1.82 -15.32
C ILE A 289 12.96 1.39 -15.03
N VAL A 290 13.32 0.14 -15.30
CA VAL A 290 14.57 -0.48 -14.85
C VAL A 290 15.71 -0.28 -15.84
N ASN A 291 15.49 -0.46 -17.14
CA ASN A 291 16.57 -0.50 -18.13
C ASN A 291 16.67 0.77 -18.98
N GLN A 292 15.55 1.37 -19.38
CA GLN A 292 15.55 2.57 -20.21
C GLN A 292 15.89 3.83 -19.40
N SER A 293 15.52 3.88 -18.12
CA SER A 293 16.01 4.89 -17.17
C SER A 293 17.54 4.96 -17.15
N VAL A 294 18.22 3.83 -16.98
CA VAL A 294 19.69 3.72 -17.00
C VAL A 294 20.26 4.21 -18.33
N LYS A 295 19.68 3.83 -19.47
CA LYS A 295 20.11 4.32 -20.80
C LYS A 295 20.00 5.86 -20.88
N LYS A 296 18.88 6.44 -20.43
CA LYS A 296 18.66 7.90 -20.38
C LYS A 296 19.66 8.61 -19.46
N VAL A 297 19.91 8.06 -18.26
CA VAL A 297 20.83 8.62 -17.26
C VAL A 297 22.29 8.54 -17.70
N MET A 298 22.71 7.44 -18.31
CA MET A 298 24.06 7.29 -18.88
C MET A 298 24.31 8.28 -20.04
N ALA A 299 23.29 8.60 -20.82
CA ALA A 299 23.36 9.62 -21.87
C ALA A 299 23.35 11.06 -21.31
N ALA A 300 22.55 11.33 -20.28
CA ALA A 300 22.46 12.64 -19.64
C ALA A 300 23.65 12.97 -18.72
N ASN A 301 24.36 11.93 -18.23
CA ASN A 301 25.61 11.97 -17.46
C ASN A 301 25.66 13.02 -16.33
N ASN A 302 24.54 13.25 -15.64
CA ASN A 302 24.46 14.19 -14.53
C ASN A 302 23.61 13.64 -13.37
N LYS A 303 23.90 14.12 -12.15
CA LYS A 303 23.31 13.56 -10.92
C LYS A 303 21.85 13.96 -10.68
N LEU A 304 21.38 15.08 -11.26
CA LEU A 304 19.99 15.52 -11.12
C LEU A 304 19.05 14.60 -11.91
N ALA A 305 19.34 14.39 -13.20
CA ALA A 305 18.62 13.44 -14.04
C ALA A 305 18.72 12.00 -13.50
N ALA A 306 19.83 11.64 -12.85
CA ALA A 306 19.96 10.34 -12.18
C ALA A 306 19.03 10.20 -10.97
N ALA A 307 18.86 11.24 -10.16
CA ALA A 307 17.95 11.21 -9.01
C ALA A 307 16.49 11.10 -9.44
N GLU A 308 16.07 11.86 -10.46
CA GLU A 308 14.71 11.83 -11.00
C GLU A 308 14.39 10.51 -11.72
N LEU A 309 15.22 10.11 -12.69
CA LEU A 309 14.91 9.00 -13.58
C LEU A 309 15.14 7.61 -12.95
N LEU A 310 15.98 7.49 -11.93
CA LEU A 310 16.22 6.21 -11.25
C LEU A 310 15.34 6.01 -10.01
N ALA A 311 14.62 7.02 -9.50
CA ALA A 311 13.83 6.84 -8.28
C ALA A 311 12.82 5.67 -8.39
N PRO A 312 11.96 5.57 -9.43
CA PRO A 312 11.06 4.42 -9.60
C PRO A 312 11.76 3.07 -9.85
N ALA A 313 13.07 3.06 -10.14
CA ALA A 313 13.89 1.86 -10.27
C ALA A 313 14.59 1.45 -8.97
N LEU A 314 14.83 2.41 -8.07
CA LEU A 314 15.54 2.20 -6.79
C LEU A 314 14.59 1.94 -5.62
N SER A 315 13.34 2.40 -5.71
CA SER A 315 12.20 1.82 -5.01
C SER A 315 11.66 0.58 -5.73
N GLY A 316 10.76 -0.15 -5.08
CA GLY A 316 9.99 -1.23 -5.69
C GLY A 316 8.50 -1.08 -5.41
N SER A 317 7.69 -1.90 -6.07
CA SER A 317 6.25 -1.96 -5.83
C SER A 317 5.64 -3.27 -6.34
N CYS A 318 4.75 -3.86 -5.54
CA CYS A 318 3.85 -4.92 -6.01
C CYS A 318 2.75 -4.32 -6.89
N ALA A 319 2.10 -5.14 -7.70
CA ALA A 319 1.02 -4.71 -8.57
C ALA A 319 -0.05 -5.79 -8.72
N LEU A 320 -1.26 -5.48 -8.26
CA LEU A 320 -2.44 -6.30 -8.44
C LEU A 320 -3.42 -5.52 -9.32
N LEU A 321 -3.52 -5.91 -10.60
CA LEU A 321 -4.39 -5.26 -11.59
C LEU A 321 -5.54 -6.18 -11.99
N SER A 322 -6.77 -5.72 -11.76
CA SER A 322 -7.99 -6.28 -12.32
C SER A 322 -8.29 -5.66 -13.68
N PHE A 323 -8.66 -6.50 -14.65
CA PHE A 323 -9.23 -6.11 -15.94
C PHE A 323 -10.55 -6.85 -16.16
N TYR A 324 -11.65 -6.11 -16.25
CA TYR A 324 -12.99 -6.62 -16.53
C TYR A 324 -13.47 -6.17 -17.91
N ASP A 325 -13.95 -7.11 -18.70
CA ASP A 325 -14.60 -6.88 -19.99
C ASP A 325 -16.10 -7.13 -19.86
N THR A 326 -16.93 -6.07 -20.00
CA THR A 326 -18.39 -6.19 -19.85
C THR A 326 -19.02 -7.12 -20.89
N GLN A 327 -18.41 -7.28 -22.07
CA GLN A 327 -18.94 -8.09 -23.15
C GLN A 327 -18.80 -9.59 -22.85
N SER A 328 -17.62 -10.02 -22.43
CA SER A 328 -17.38 -11.43 -22.05
C SER A 328 -17.76 -11.74 -20.61
N LYS A 329 -17.97 -10.73 -19.75
CA LYS A 329 -18.08 -10.83 -18.28
C LYS A 329 -16.89 -11.57 -17.63
N LEU A 330 -15.73 -11.56 -18.27
CA LEU A 330 -14.51 -12.13 -17.71
C LEU A 330 -13.77 -11.06 -16.93
N LEU A 331 -13.52 -11.35 -15.66
CA LEU A 331 -12.51 -10.65 -14.86
C LEU A 331 -11.19 -11.38 -15.03
N ARG A 332 -10.12 -10.63 -15.24
CA ARG A 332 -8.73 -11.10 -15.16
C ARG A 332 -8.04 -10.40 -14.02
N VAL A 333 -7.37 -11.16 -13.16
CA VAL A 333 -6.54 -10.60 -12.09
C VAL A 333 -5.08 -10.92 -12.41
N ALA A 334 -4.29 -9.87 -12.64
CA ALA A 334 -2.87 -9.95 -12.89
C ALA A 334 -2.12 -9.51 -11.62
N CYS A 335 -1.53 -10.48 -10.91
CA CYS A 335 -0.79 -10.25 -9.67
C CYS A 335 0.72 -10.38 -9.89
N THR A 336 1.46 -9.38 -9.43
CA THR A 336 2.93 -9.29 -9.33
C THR A 336 3.25 -8.88 -7.89
N GLY A 337 3.52 -9.85 -7.00
CA GLY A 337 3.77 -9.61 -5.57
C GLY A 337 2.72 -10.26 -4.66
N ASP A 338 2.51 -9.67 -3.48
CA ASP A 338 1.72 -10.23 -2.37
C ASP A 338 0.52 -9.38 -1.90
N SER A 339 0.16 -8.35 -2.67
CA SER A 339 -1.21 -7.80 -2.65
C SER A 339 -2.20 -8.81 -3.24
N ARG A 340 -3.42 -8.89 -2.68
CA ARG A 340 -4.37 -9.99 -2.96
C ARG A 340 -5.76 -9.49 -3.41
N ALA A 341 -6.36 -10.23 -4.35
CA ALA A 341 -7.76 -10.10 -4.75
C ALA A 341 -8.58 -11.31 -4.29
N VAL A 342 -9.79 -11.09 -3.78
CA VAL A 342 -10.71 -12.14 -3.34
C VAL A 342 -12.12 -11.86 -3.85
N LEU A 343 -12.74 -12.84 -4.51
CA LEU A 343 -14.14 -12.84 -4.92
C LEU A 343 -15.03 -13.24 -3.74
N GLY A 344 -16.06 -12.42 -3.48
CA GLY A 344 -17.24 -12.78 -2.71
C GLY A 344 -18.38 -13.16 -3.65
N ARG A 345 -18.89 -14.39 -3.53
CA ARG A 345 -20.03 -14.89 -4.31
C ARG A 345 -21.05 -15.56 -3.40
N ARG A 346 -22.35 -15.45 -3.71
CA ARG A 346 -23.38 -16.21 -2.97
C ARG A 346 -23.39 -17.68 -3.37
N SER A 347 -23.34 -18.57 -2.38
CA SER A 347 -23.52 -20.01 -2.55
C SER A 347 -24.99 -20.41 -2.54
N GLU A 348 -25.27 -21.69 -2.79
CA GLU A 348 -26.61 -22.28 -2.69
C GLU A 348 -27.18 -22.26 -1.26
N SER A 349 -26.33 -22.09 -0.22
CA SER A 349 -26.80 -21.93 1.17
C SER A 349 -27.28 -20.51 1.49
N GLY A 350 -27.13 -19.57 0.55
CA GLY A 350 -27.42 -18.15 0.71
C GLY A 350 -26.31 -17.35 1.41
N LYS A 351 -25.28 -18.02 1.92
CA LYS A 351 -24.05 -17.41 2.46
C LYS A 351 -23.11 -16.96 1.34
N TRP A 352 -22.09 -16.20 1.72
CA TRP A 352 -20.95 -15.86 0.87
C TRP A 352 -19.87 -16.94 0.91
N THR A 353 -19.26 -17.25 -0.22
CA THR A 353 -17.96 -17.92 -0.29
C THR A 353 -16.86 -16.91 -0.61
N ALA A 354 -15.70 -17.08 0.04
CA ALA A 354 -14.48 -16.38 -0.32
C ALA A 354 -13.69 -17.24 -1.33
N THR A 355 -13.26 -16.65 -2.44
CA THR A 355 -12.43 -17.33 -3.43
C THR A 355 -11.26 -16.42 -3.81
N PRO A 356 -10.01 -16.74 -3.41
CA PRO A 356 -8.85 -15.94 -3.81
C PRO A 356 -8.66 -16.00 -5.32
N LEU A 357 -8.50 -14.84 -5.95
CA LEU A 357 -8.25 -14.69 -7.38
C LEU A 357 -6.76 -14.50 -7.70
N SER A 358 -5.91 -14.44 -6.68
CA SER A 358 -4.47 -14.35 -6.73
C SER A 358 -3.85 -15.21 -5.63
N VAL A 359 -2.56 -15.52 -5.76
CA VAL A 359 -1.76 -16.21 -4.72
C VAL A 359 -0.56 -15.34 -4.42
N ASP A 360 -0.23 -15.17 -3.14
CA ASP A 360 0.82 -14.27 -2.68
C ASP A 360 2.20 -14.73 -3.14
N GLN A 361 2.95 -13.84 -3.80
CA GLN A 361 4.22 -14.18 -4.45
C GLN A 361 5.39 -13.75 -3.57
N THR A 362 5.71 -14.58 -2.58
CA THR A 362 6.84 -14.38 -1.66
C THR A 362 7.76 -15.59 -1.64
N GLY A 363 8.96 -15.45 -1.05
CA GLY A 363 9.87 -16.59 -0.87
C GLY A 363 9.41 -17.55 0.22
N SER A 364 8.31 -17.25 0.92
CA SER A 364 7.63 -18.17 1.84
C SER A 364 6.69 -19.13 1.09
N ASN A 365 6.17 -18.72 -0.07
CA ASN A 365 5.37 -19.57 -0.96
C ASN A 365 6.26 -20.68 -1.58
N PRO A 366 5.91 -21.97 -1.44
CA PRO A 366 6.75 -23.08 -1.93
C PRO A 366 7.00 -23.07 -3.44
N ASP A 367 6.01 -22.65 -4.24
CA ASP A 367 6.10 -22.65 -5.71
C ASP A 367 6.95 -21.51 -6.24
N GLU A 368 6.83 -20.31 -5.68
CA GLU A 368 7.70 -19.18 -6.03
C GLU A 368 9.14 -19.39 -5.53
N ALA A 369 9.32 -19.94 -4.32
CA ALA A 369 10.63 -20.36 -3.84
C ALA A 369 11.26 -21.45 -4.73
N SER A 370 10.44 -22.37 -5.27
CA SER A 370 10.89 -23.40 -6.20
C SER A 370 11.15 -22.86 -7.61
N ARG A 371 10.38 -21.86 -8.08
CA ARG A 371 10.66 -21.11 -9.31
C ARG A 371 12.03 -20.48 -9.25
N LEU A 372 12.33 -19.75 -8.18
CA LEU A 372 13.62 -19.07 -8.00
C LEU A 372 14.79 -20.07 -7.92
N ARG A 373 14.65 -21.17 -7.17
CA ARG A 373 15.67 -22.24 -7.13
C ARG A 373 15.92 -22.89 -8.50
N ARG A 374 14.91 -22.99 -9.38
CA ARG A 374 15.07 -23.49 -10.76
C ARG A 374 15.72 -22.46 -11.70
N GLN A 375 15.51 -21.16 -11.45
CA GLN A 375 16.10 -20.08 -12.26
C GLN A 375 17.55 -19.77 -11.87
N HIS A 376 17.93 -20.02 -10.61
CA HIS A 376 19.28 -19.77 -10.07
C HIS A 376 19.87 -21.07 -9.48
N PRO A 377 20.29 -22.03 -10.33
CA PRO A 377 20.97 -23.24 -9.87
C PRO A 377 22.27 -22.90 -9.13
N ASP A 378 22.67 -23.75 -8.19
CA ASP A 378 23.86 -23.59 -7.33
C ASP A 378 23.88 -22.30 -6.48
N GLU A 379 22.72 -21.71 -6.24
CA GLU A 379 22.52 -20.55 -5.36
C GLU A 379 21.62 -20.86 -4.15
N PRO A 380 22.16 -21.53 -3.11
CA PRO A 380 21.37 -21.95 -1.93
C PRO A 380 20.79 -20.78 -1.11
N TYR A 381 21.20 -19.54 -1.38
CA TYR A 381 20.72 -18.32 -0.73
C TYR A 381 19.82 -17.45 -1.62
N VAL A 382 19.37 -17.97 -2.77
CA VAL A 382 18.41 -17.29 -3.67
C VAL A 382 17.14 -16.86 -2.93
N VAL A 383 16.66 -17.72 -2.01
CA VAL A 383 15.60 -17.43 -1.05
C VAL A 383 16.09 -17.81 0.34
N ARG A 384 16.01 -16.88 1.29
CA ARG A 384 16.46 -17.05 2.67
C ARG A 384 15.44 -16.41 3.63
N HIS A 385 14.98 -17.16 4.62
CA HIS A 385 13.97 -16.73 5.61
C HIS A 385 12.71 -16.12 4.94
N GLY A 386 12.19 -16.77 3.88
CA GLY A 386 11.04 -16.26 3.11
C GLY A 386 11.35 -15.15 2.10
N ARG A 387 12.61 -14.67 2.01
CA ARG A 387 12.96 -13.44 1.26
C ARG A 387 13.98 -13.65 0.14
N VAL A 388 13.81 -12.95 -0.98
CA VAL A 388 14.74 -12.92 -2.11
C VAL A 388 16.08 -12.36 -1.67
N LEU A 389 17.14 -13.15 -1.86
CA LEU A 389 18.50 -12.90 -1.32
C LEU A 389 18.53 -12.55 0.18
N GLY A 390 17.49 -12.92 0.94
CA GLY A 390 17.31 -12.59 2.35
C GLY A 390 16.92 -11.13 2.66
N GLY A 391 16.46 -10.35 1.67
CA GLY A 391 16.10 -8.94 1.84
C GLY A 391 14.66 -8.57 1.47
N LEU A 392 14.27 -8.85 0.22
CA LEU A 392 12.96 -8.47 -0.33
C LEU A 392 11.93 -9.57 -0.06
N GLU A 393 10.72 -9.21 0.39
CA GLU A 393 9.61 -10.15 0.64
C GLU A 393 8.99 -10.67 -0.67
N PRO A 394 8.50 -9.81 -1.59
CA PRO A 394 7.94 -10.28 -2.85
C PRO A 394 8.99 -10.87 -3.78
N THR A 395 8.63 -11.98 -4.45
CA THR A 395 9.43 -12.65 -5.49
C THR A 395 9.19 -12.07 -6.88
N ARG A 396 8.20 -11.18 -7.01
CA ARG A 396 7.86 -10.41 -8.21
C ARG A 396 7.45 -9.00 -7.82
N ALA A 397 8.04 -8.00 -8.48
CA ALA A 397 7.79 -6.58 -8.22
C ALA A 397 8.22 -5.74 -9.43
N PHE A 398 7.62 -4.56 -9.58
CA PHE A 398 8.15 -3.49 -10.43
C PHE A 398 9.30 -2.76 -9.73
N GLY A 399 10.19 -2.13 -10.51
CA GLY A 399 11.34 -1.42 -9.93
C GLY A 399 12.35 -2.42 -9.35
N ASP A 400 12.73 -2.28 -8.08
CA ASP A 400 13.65 -3.19 -7.36
C ASP A 400 14.94 -3.49 -8.14
N ALA A 401 15.48 -2.50 -8.85
CA ALA A 401 16.47 -2.74 -9.87
C ALA A 401 17.81 -3.27 -9.34
N SER A 402 18.10 -3.14 -8.04
CA SER A 402 19.21 -3.82 -7.37
C SER A 402 19.14 -5.35 -7.38
N TYR A 403 17.97 -5.93 -7.68
CA TYR A 403 17.75 -7.37 -7.89
C TYR A 403 17.72 -7.76 -9.38
N LYS A 404 17.69 -6.78 -10.29
CA LYS A 404 17.49 -6.98 -11.74
C LYS A 404 18.70 -6.59 -12.60
N TRP A 405 19.42 -5.54 -12.23
CA TRP A 405 20.64 -5.11 -12.91
C TRP A 405 21.79 -6.08 -12.68
N THR A 406 22.70 -6.15 -13.66
CA THR A 406 23.97 -6.87 -13.49
C THR A 406 24.86 -6.17 -12.46
N ARG A 407 25.91 -6.87 -11.99
CA ARG A 407 26.89 -6.31 -11.04
C ARG A 407 27.60 -5.09 -11.63
N GLU A 408 27.96 -5.14 -12.91
CA GLU A 408 28.68 -4.08 -13.62
C GLU A 408 27.83 -2.81 -13.74
N ILE A 409 26.53 -2.97 -14.07
CA ILE A 409 25.57 -1.85 -14.13
C ILE A 409 25.38 -1.26 -12.74
N SER A 410 25.11 -2.10 -11.74
CA SER A 410 24.88 -1.67 -10.35
C SER A 410 26.08 -0.91 -9.77
N GLU A 411 27.29 -1.43 -9.96
CA GLU A 411 28.50 -0.75 -9.51
C GLU A 411 28.83 0.51 -10.32
N LYS A 412 28.57 0.54 -11.63
CA LYS A 412 28.75 1.76 -12.44
C LYS A 412 27.80 2.86 -11.97
N LEU A 413 26.54 2.51 -11.72
CA LEU A 413 25.53 3.43 -11.17
C LEU A 413 25.92 3.92 -9.77
N LYS A 414 26.43 3.04 -8.89
CA LYS A 414 26.98 3.43 -7.57
C LYS A 414 28.20 4.37 -7.69
N ARG A 415 29.10 4.13 -8.65
CA ARG A 415 30.33 4.92 -8.83
C ARG A 415 30.06 6.32 -9.40
N GLN A 416 29.03 6.48 -10.22
CA GLN A 416 28.75 7.75 -10.92
C GLN A 416 27.56 8.54 -10.32
N PHE A 417 26.60 7.84 -9.70
CA PHE A 417 25.34 8.39 -9.19
C PHE A 417 25.03 7.85 -7.78
N PHE A 418 23.78 7.95 -7.31
CA PHE A 418 23.38 7.61 -5.93
C PHE A 418 22.76 6.20 -5.77
N ALA A 419 23.12 5.24 -6.62
CA ALA A 419 22.51 3.90 -6.57
C ALA A 419 23.00 3.04 -5.39
N ARG A 420 22.15 2.09 -4.99
CA ARG A 420 22.37 1.16 -3.87
C ARG A 420 23.58 0.25 -4.09
N ASN A 421 24.15 -0.27 -3.00
CA ASN A 421 25.17 -1.32 -3.08
C ASN A 421 24.55 -2.62 -3.65
N PRO A 422 25.15 -3.28 -4.65
CA PRO A 422 24.73 -4.63 -5.04
C PRO A 422 25.01 -5.62 -3.91
N SER A 423 24.13 -6.60 -3.72
CA SER A 423 24.28 -7.63 -2.69
C SER A 423 25.60 -8.41 -2.87
N PRO A 424 26.32 -8.79 -1.78
CA PRO A 424 27.48 -9.67 -1.88
C PRO A 424 27.18 -11.01 -2.55
N ILE A 425 25.93 -11.50 -2.43
CA ILE A 425 25.48 -12.77 -3.04
C ILE A 425 24.77 -12.58 -4.39
N LEU A 426 24.77 -11.37 -4.98
CA LEU A 426 24.26 -11.13 -6.34
C LEU A 426 25.22 -11.79 -7.36
N LYS A 427 24.77 -12.88 -8.00
CA LYS A 427 25.53 -13.69 -8.96
C LYS A 427 24.87 -13.69 -10.36
N THR A 428 23.62 -14.17 -10.47
CA THR A 428 22.89 -14.38 -11.73
C THR A 428 21.58 -13.57 -11.85
N PRO A 429 21.60 -12.23 -11.72
CA PRO A 429 20.40 -11.41 -11.90
C PRO A 429 19.84 -11.53 -13.34
N PRO A 430 18.51 -11.36 -13.55
CA PRO A 430 17.53 -10.85 -12.58
C PRO A 430 16.93 -11.92 -11.64
N TYR A 431 16.83 -11.59 -10.36
CA TYR A 431 16.21 -12.43 -9.31
C TYR A 431 14.71 -12.11 -9.08
N VAL A 432 14.23 -10.99 -9.62
CA VAL A 432 12.86 -10.49 -9.45
C VAL A 432 12.33 -10.12 -10.84
N THR A 433 11.08 -10.46 -11.14
CA THR A 433 10.41 -10.11 -12.39
C THR A 433 9.18 -9.25 -12.10
N ALA A 434 8.76 -8.42 -13.06
CA ALA A 434 7.45 -7.77 -13.02
C ALA A 434 6.35 -8.61 -13.70
N GLU A 435 6.68 -9.79 -14.28
CA GLU A 435 5.70 -10.62 -15.00
C GLU A 435 4.60 -11.17 -14.05
N PRO A 436 3.33 -10.80 -14.27
CA PRO A 436 2.24 -11.24 -13.40
C PRO A 436 1.88 -12.71 -13.62
N VAL A 437 1.39 -13.34 -12.56
CA VAL A 437 0.46 -14.47 -12.71
C VAL A 437 -0.91 -13.87 -13.06
N VAL A 438 -1.52 -14.35 -14.15
CA VAL A 438 -2.86 -13.93 -14.57
C VAL A 438 -3.84 -15.07 -14.31
N THR A 439 -4.92 -14.78 -13.59
CA THR A 439 -6.09 -15.67 -13.47
C THR A 439 -7.25 -15.11 -14.31
N THR A 440 -8.18 -15.98 -14.72
CA THR A 440 -9.42 -15.58 -15.42
C THR A 440 -10.62 -16.17 -14.69
N THR A 441 -11.61 -15.34 -14.38
CA THR A 441 -12.84 -15.74 -13.67
C THR A 441 -14.07 -15.18 -14.37
N LYS A 442 -15.10 -16.03 -14.53
CA LYS A 442 -16.40 -15.61 -15.04
C LYS A 442 -17.21 -14.98 -13.91
N ILE A 443 -17.51 -13.69 -14.05
CA ILE A 443 -18.33 -12.95 -13.08
C ILE A 443 -19.81 -13.14 -13.43
N GLU A 444 -20.65 -13.14 -12.39
CA GLU A 444 -22.10 -13.28 -12.43
C GLU A 444 -22.76 -12.03 -11.80
N PRO A 445 -22.78 -10.88 -12.50
CA PRO A 445 -23.39 -9.63 -12.00
C PRO A 445 -24.84 -9.82 -11.55
N GLU A 446 -25.56 -10.74 -12.17
CA GLU A 446 -26.93 -11.11 -11.81
C GLU A 446 -27.09 -11.65 -10.38
N LYS A 447 -26.02 -12.16 -9.76
CA LYS A 447 -26.01 -12.71 -8.38
C LYS A 447 -25.36 -11.79 -7.35
N GLY A 448 -24.89 -10.61 -7.75
CA GLY A 448 -24.19 -9.70 -6.85
C GLY A 448 -22.82 -10.21 -6.42
N ASP A 449 -22.04 -10.76 -7.35
CA ASP A 449 -20.60 -10.92 -7.12
C ASP A 449 -19.98 -9.59 -6.69
N PHE A 450 -18.99 -9.64 -5.80
CA PHE A 450 -18.12 -8.51 -5.50
C PHE A 450 -16.68 -8.97 -5.36
N VAL A 451 -15.71 -8.09 -5.65
CA VAL A 451 -14.29 -8.39 -5.49
C VAL A 451 -13.66 -7.36 -4.57
N VAL A 452 -12.95 -7.85 -3.55
CA VAL A 452 -12.07 -7.03 -2.71
C VAL A 452 -10.65 -7.13 -3.26
N MET A 453 -9.97 -6.00 -3.41
CA MET A 453 -8.56 -5.90 -3.78
C MET A 453 -7.85 -5.07 -2.71
N ALA A 454 -6.75 -5.57 -2.14
CA ALA A 454 -5.99 -4.79 -1.15
C ALA A 454 -4.51 -5.13 -1.10
N THR A 455 -3.72 -4.17 -0.65
CA THR A 455 -2.30 -4.32 -0.26
C THR A 455 -2.14 -5.21 0.98
N ASP A 456 -0.93 -5.69 1.25
CA ASP A 456 -0.74 -6.76 2.24
C ASP A 456 -1.17 -6.37 3.66
N GLY A 457 -1.12 -5.08 4.00
CA GLY A 457 -1.59 -4.50 5.27
C GLY A 457 -3.05 -4.77 5.65
N LEU A 458 -3.94 -5.16 4.73
CA LEU A 458 -5.26 -5.72 5.08
C LEU A 458 -5.18 -7.21 5.45
N TRP A 459 -4.46 -7.98 4.63
CA TRP A 459 -4.37 -9.45 4.73
C TRP A 459 -3.44 -9.92 5.86
N GLU A 460 -2.53 -9.07 6.34
CA GLU A 460 -1.80 -9.27 7.62
C GLU A 460 -2.75 -9.19 8.85
N MET A 461 -3.94 -8.57 8.70
CA MET A 461 -4.89 -8.28 9.78
C MET A 461 -6.13 -9.18 9.78
N LEU A 462 -6.70 -9.53 8.61
CA LEU A 462 -7.97 -10.27 8.44
C LEU A 462 -7.86 -11.41 7.41
N THR A 463 -8.56 -12.53 7.63
CA THR A 463 -8.61 -13.65 6.65
C THR A 463 -9.47 -13.31 5.43
N ASN A 464 -9.36 -14.13 4.37
CA ASN A 464 -10.22 -14.05 3.19
C ASN A 464 -11.72 -14.13 3.58
N GLU A 465 -12.06 -15.03 4.51
CA GLU A 465 -13.43 -15.25 5.01
C GLU A 465 -13.88 -14.13 5.93
N GLU A 466 -12.99 -13.59 6.77
CA GLU A 466 -13.28 -12.41 7.60
C GLU A 466 -13.61 -11.20 6.72
N VAL A 467 -12.81 -10.92 5.69
CA VAL A 467 -13.02 -9.81 4.74
C VAL A 467 -14.32 -9.99 3.94
N ILE A 468 -14.52 -11.15 3.29
CA ILE A 468 -15.73 -11.39 2.48
C ILE A 468 -16.99 -11.45 3.37
N GLY A 469 -16.89 -12.02 4.57
CA GLY A 469 -17.97 -11.99 5.56
C GLY A 469 -18.30 -10.59 6.06
N LEU A 470 -17.31 -9.73 6.25
CA LEU A 470 -17.50 -8.34 6.66
C LEU A 470 -18.20 -7.52 5.58
N VAL A 471 -17.82 -7.68 4.30
CA VAL A 471 -18.56 -7.09 3.18
C VAL A 471 -19.99 -7.64 3.15
N GLY A 472 -20.18 -8.95 3.31
CA GLY A 472 -21.49 -9.57 3.38
C GLY A 472 -22.40 -8.97 4.47
N MET A 473 -21.88 -8.80 5.69
CA MET A 473 -22.61 -8.19 6.81
C MET A 473 -22.92 -6.71 6.54
N TRP A 474 -22.00 -5.99 5.90
CA TRP A 474 -22.23 -4.61 5.47
C TRP A 474 -23.37 -4.53 4.45
N ILE A 475 -23.36 -5.38 3.42
CA ILE A 475 -24.43 -5.46 2.39
C ILE A 475 -25.80 -5.70 3.06
N GLU A 476 -25.88 -6.70 3.95
CA GLU A 476 -27.13 -7.03 4.66
C GLU A 476 -27.62 -5.88 5.56
N SER A 477 -26.69 -5.15 6.20
CA SER A 477 -27.00 -3.94 6.97
C SER A 477 -27.56 -2.82 6.10
N GLN A 478 -26.97 -2.58 4.92
CA GLN A 478 -27.51 -1.57 3.99
C GLN A 478 -28.88 -1.99 3.46
N ALA A 479 -29.07 -3.26 3.08
CA ALA A 479 -30.37 -3.78 2.64
C ALA A 479 -31.47 -3.64 3.71
N ALA A 480 -31.13 -3.79 4.99
CA ALA A 480 -32.05 -3.56 6.11
C ALA A 480 -32.37 -2.07 6.34
N LYS A 481 -31.37 -1.18 6.20
CA LYS A 481 -31.56 0.29 6.28
C LYS A 481 -32.37 0.82 5.10
N ALA A 482 -32.21 0.23 3.91
CA ALA A 482 -32.87 0.56 2.65
C ALA A 482 -34.38 0.24 2.60
N GLY A 483 -35.00 -0.15 3.73
CA GLY A 483 -36.45 -0.20 3.89
C GLY A 483 -37.18 1.15 3.72
N SER A 484 -36.47 2.24 3.37
CA SER A 484 -37.07 3.53 3.02
C SER A 484 -36.23 4.36 2.03
N LYS A 485 -36.73 4.48 0.80
CA LYS A 485 -36.60 5.64 -0.13
C LYS A 485 -35.36 5.81 -1.05
N SER A 486 -34.86 4.77 -1.74
CA SER A 486 -34.10 4.98 -3.00
C SER A 486 -34.47 4.00 -4.13
N GLN A 487 -34.13 4.35 -5.37
CA GLN A 487 -34.34 3.48 -6.54
C GLN A 487 -33.22 2.45 -6.73
N LEU A 488 -31.97 2.78 -6.38
CA LEU A 488 -30.85 1.83 -6.37
C LEU A 488 -31.13 0.68 -5.41
N ASP A 489 -31.77 0.97 -4.28
CA ASP A 489 -32.21 0.01 -3.25
C ASP A 489 -33.05 -1.12 -3.86
N SER A 490 -33.87 -0.82 -4.87
CA SER A 490 -34.72 -1.82 -5.52
C SER A 490 -33.94 -2.88 -6.32
N VAL A 491 -32.68 -2.58 -6.68
CA VAL A 491 -31.71 -3.53 -7.23
C VAL A 491 -30.97 -4.23 -6.09
N TRP A 492 -30.44 -3.47 -5.11
CA TRP A 492 -29.70 -4.04 -3.99
C TRP A 492 -30.53 -5.05 -3.18
N THR A 493 -31.74 -4.72 -2.74
CA THR A 493 -32.64 -5.64 -2.01
C THR A 493 -33.07 -6.85 -2.85
N ARG A 494 -33.09 -6.74 -4.19
CA ARG A 494 -33.42 -7.84 -5.10
C ARG A 494 -32.24 -8.81 -5.31
N VAL A 495 -31.01 -8.30 -5.29
CA VAL A 495 -29.79 -9.09 -5.51
C VAL A 495 -29.26 -9.67 -4.19
N PHE A 496 -29.39 -8.94 -3.07
CA PHE A 496 -28.70 -9.23 -1.81
C PHE A 496 -29.66 -9.51 -0.63
N GLY A 497 -30.71 -10.31 -0.85
CA GLY A 497 -31.71 -10.64 0.19
C GLY A 497 -31.11 -11.12 1.51
N ALA A 498 -31.71 -10.69 2.63
CA ALA A 498 -31.13 -10.77 3.98
C ALA A 498 -31.27 -12.16 4.65
N SER A 499 -30.29 -12.50 5.50
CA SER A 499 -30.27 -13.73 6.30
C SER A 499 -30.01 -13.44 7.79
N ASN A 500 -30.92 -13.83 8.67
CA ASN A 500 -30.76 -13.64 10.13
C ASN A 500 -30.10 -14.85 10.81
N LYS A 501 -28.76 -14.84 10.96
CA LYS A 501 -28.03 -15.73 11.90
C LYS A 501 -26.82 -15.03 12.52
N THR A 502 -26.44 -15.47 13.71
CA THR A 502 -25.27 -14.99 14.47
C THR A 502 -23.95 -15.41 13.82
N GLY A 503 -23.02 -14.47 13.66
CA GLY A 503 -21.70 -14.66 13.07
C GLY A 503 -21.55 -13.96 11.71
N LEU A 504 -20.41 -14.15 11.04
CA LEU A 504 -20.23 -13.66 9.67
C LEU A 504 -21.10 -14.47 8.69
N PRO A 505 -21.75 -13.83 7.69
CA PRO A 505 -22.59 -14.51 6.69
C PRO A 505 -21.76 -15.26 5.61
N VAL A 506 -20.59 -15.78 5.98
CA VAL A 506 -19.64 -16.48 5.12
C VAL A 506 -19.63 -17.98 5.41
N GLU A 507 -19.27 -18.80 4.43
CA GLU A 507 -18.91 -20.20 4.62
C GLU A 507 -17.47 -20.32 5.15
N ALA A 508 -17.21 -21.30 6.01
CA ALA A 508 -15.86 -21.53 6.51
C ALA A 508 -14.97 -22.07 5.38
N ALA A 509 -13.68 -21.71 5.40
CA ALA A 509 -12.70 -22.23 4.45
C ALA A 509 -12.75 -23.77 4.41
N GLN A 510 -12.94 -24.33 3.21
CA GLN A 510 -12.73 -25.76 3.01
C GLN A 510 -11.23 -26.04 3.22
N GLN A 511 -10.90 -27.09 3.98
CA GLN A 511 -9.51 -27.43 4.30
C GLN A 511 -8.76 -27.96 3.07
N GLN A 512 -8.30 -27.05 2.21
CA GLN A 512 -7.30 -27.31 1.18
C GLN A 512 -5.90 -27.22 1.79
N ALA A 513 -4.97 -28.01 1.25
CA ALA A 513 -3.58 -27.99 1.67
C ALA A 513 -2.82 -26.85 0.97
N ASP A 514 -2.11 -26.04 1.77
CA ASP A 514 -1.14 -25.02 1.34
C ASP A 514 -1.56 -24.24 0.07
N ASP A 515 -2.58 -23.39 0.21
CA ASP A 515 -3.14 -22.55 -0.86
C ASP A 515 -2.24 -21.36 -1.26
N GLY A 516 -1.03 -21.28 -0.68
CA GLY A 516 -0.04 -20.24 -0.92
C GLY A 516 -0.39 -18.86 -0.37
N GLN A 517 -1.45 -18.73 0.43
CA GLN A 517 -1.90 -17.45 1.00
C GLN A 517 -1.19 -17.19 2.35
N LYS A 518 -0.66 -15.97 2.57
CA LYS A 518 -0.27 -15.53 3.91
C LYS A 518 -1.50 -15.56 4.84
N THR A 519 -1.35 -16.18 6.00
CA THR A 519 -2.34 -16.11 7.08
C THR A 519 -2.14 -14.86 7.94
N PRO A 520 -3.21 -14.23 8.46
CA PRO A 520 -3.07 -13.02 9.28
C PRO A 520 -2.27 -13.29 10.56
N PHE A 521 -1.24 -12.49 10.79
CA PHE A 521 -0.39 -12.61 11.98
C PHE A 521 -0.53 -11.42 12.94
N ARG A 522 -1.08 -10.28 12.50
CA ARG A 522 -1.33 -9.10 13.35
C ARG A 522 -2.70 -9.11 14.01
N GLY A 523 -3.70 -9.75 13.41
CA GLY A 523 -5.08 -9.78 13.91
C GLY A 523 -5.24 -10.54 15.23
N GLY A 524 -5.76 -11.77 15.16
CA GLY A 524 -6.10 -12.56 16.35
C GLY A 524 -4.93 -12.84 17.29
N ARG A 525 -3.70 -12.95 16.76
CA ARG A 525 -2.49 -13.29 17.56
C ARG A 525 -1.93 -12.15 18.42
N GLN A 526 -2.16 -10.88 18.05
CA GLN A 526 -1.59 -9.73 18.77
C GLN A 526 -2.61 -9.03 19.67
N TRP A 527 -3.91 -9.08 19.31
CA TRP A 527 -4.97 -8.32 20.01
C TRP A 527 -6.09 -9.20 20.59
N GLY A 528 -6.01 -10.52 20.41
CA GLY A 528 -6.93 -11.50 20.97
C GLY A 528 -8.09 -11.88 20.04
N GLU A 529 -8.57 -13.10 20.20
CA GLU A 529 -9.76 -13.61 19.50
C GLU A 529 -11.02 -13.37 20.34
N ASN A 530 -11.98 -12.63 19.78
CA ASN A 530 -13.32 -12.56 20.33
C ASN A 530 -14.33 -12.47 19.17
N SER A 531 -15.40 -13.27 19.22
CA SER A 531 -16.33 -13.43 18.10
C SER A 531 -17.25 -12.22 17.89
N ASP A 532 -17.43 -11.39 18.93
CA ASP A 532 -18.20 -10.14 18.87
C ASP A 532 -17.30 -8.90 18.68
N LYS A 533 -16.22 -9.01 17.88
CA LYS A 533 -15.31 -7.88 17.59
C LYS A 533 -15.80 -6.90 16.51
N TYR A 534 -16.84 -7.26 15.74
CA TYR A 534 -17.20 -6.56 14.48
C TYR A 534 -18.27 -5.47 14.62
N VAL A 535 -18.14 -4.40 13.83
CA VAL A 535 -19.06 -3.24 13.76
C VAL A 535 -19.40 -2.88 12.31
N VAL A 536 -20.60 -2.32 12.07
CA VAL A 536 -21.05 -1.86 10.73
C VAL A 536 -21.55 -0.41 10.80
N GLU A 537 -20.62 0.55 10.83
CA GLU A 537 -20.90 1.98 11.06
C GLU A 537 -20.42 2.93 9.93
N ASP A 538 -19.75 2.41 8.90
CA ASP A 538 -19.29 3.21 7.74
C ASP A 538 -20.23 3.05 6.53
N ALA A 539 -20.44 4.16 5.82
CA ALA A 539 -21.17 4.19 4.56
C ALA A 539 -20.30 3.74 3.36
N ASN A 540 -18.97 3.77 3.53
CA ASN A 540 -17.97 3.22 2.62
C ASN A 540 -17.54 1.82 3.10
N VAL A 541 -17.58 0.82 2.21
CA VAL A 541 -17.26 -0.56 2.60
C VAL A 541 -15.75 -0.83 2.75
N ALA A 542 -14.91 -0.07 2.06
CA ALA A 542 -13.46 -0.16 2.21
C ALA A 542 -13.01 0.42 3.57
N THR A 543 -13.60 1.55 4.00
CA THR A 543 -13.45 2.08 5.37
C THR A 543 -13.94 1.08 6.41
N HIS A 544 -15.10 0.46 6.20
CA HIS A 544 -15.64 -0.59 7.09
C HIS A 544 -14.66 -1.77 7.27
N LEU A 545 -14.01 -2.22 6.19
CA LEU A 545 -12.96 -3.25 6.28
C LEU A 545 -11.75 -2.77 7.10
N VAL A 546 -11.24 -1.56 6.84
CA VAL A 546 -10.11 -0.99 7.60
C VAL A 546 -10.44 -0.79 9.09
N ARG A 547 -11.66 -0.36 9.43
CA ARG A 547 -12.11 -0.24 10.82
C ARG A 547 -12.09 -1.58 11.55
N ASN A 548 -12.64 -2.61 10.91
CA ASN A 548 -12.72 -3.94 11.51
C ASN A 548 -11.35 -4.64 11.57
N ALA A 549 -10.44 -4.36 10.64
CA ALA A 549 -9.04 -4.76 10.75
C ALA A 549 -8.34 -4.14 11.97
N LEU A 550 -8.62 -2.86 12.27
CA LEU A 550 -7.99 -2.11 13.38
C LEU A 550 -8.64 -2.31 14.76
N GLY A 551 -9.64 -3.19 14.89
CA GLY A 551 -10.27 -3.54 16.17
C GLY A 551 -11.80 -3.46 16.19
N GLY A 552 -12.44 -2.91 15.15
CA GLY A 552 -13.89 -2.90 14.99
C GLY A 552 -14.63 -2.21 16.14
N LYS A 553 -15.33 -3.01 16.96
CA LYS A 553 -16.01 -2.55 18.19
C LYS A 553 -15.06 -1.99 19.25
N ASN A 554 -13.79 -2.37 19.25
CA ASN A 554 -12.80 -1.88 20.19
C ASN A 554 -12.31 -0.47 19.81
N GLN A 555 -13.12 0.55 20.14
CA GLN A 555 -12.82 1.95 19.84
C GLN A 555 -11.53 2.45 20.50
N GLU A 556 -11.12 1.91 21.65
CA GLU A 556 -9.83 2.27 22.27
C GLU A 556 -8.65 1.80 21.40
N GLN A 557 -8.68 0.54 20.94
CA GLN A 557 -7.66 -0.02 20.05
C GLN A 557 -7.61 0.69 18.69
N VAL A 558 -8.76 0.94 18.06
CA VAL A 558 -8.84 1.68 16.79
C VAL A 558 -8.22 3.07 16.97
N SER A 559 -8.55 3.76 18.06
CA SER A 559 -8.01 5.09 18.37
C SER A 559 -6.51 5.06 18.68
N ALA A 560 -6.02 4.05 19.40
CA ALA A 560 -4.60 3.86 19.69
C ALA A 560 -3.78 3.62 18.41
N LEU A 561 -4.19 2.66 17.57
CA LEU A 561 -3.49 2.34 16.31
C LEU A 561 -3.52 3.49 15.28
N LEU A 562 -4.53 4.35 15.36
CA LEU A 562 -4.62 5.59 14.56
C LEU A 562 -3.91 6.79 15.19
N THR A 563 -3.64 6.79 16.50
CA THR A 563 -2.83 7.82 17.17
C THR A 563 -1.37 7.73 16.77
N LEU A 564 -0.86 6.53 16.49
CA LEU A 564 0.55 6.30 16.17
C LEU A 564 1.01 7.07 14.90
N PRO A 565 2.09 7.87 15.00
CA PRO A 565 2.68 8.54 13.84
C PRO A 565 3.74 7.66 13.16
N ALA A 566 3.99 7.94 11.88
CA ALA A 566 5.15 7.38 11.18
C ALA A 566 6.47 7.81 11.86
N PRO A 567 7.50 6.96 11.92
CA PRO A 567 7.56 5.58 11.44
C PRO A 567 7.12 4.54 12.49
N ILE A 568 6.53 4.94 13.63
CA ILE A 568 6.17 4.04 14.73
C ILE A 568 4.98 3.15 14.35
N SER A 569 3.99 3.72 13.66
CA SER A 569 2.83 3.01 13.10
C SER A 569 3.21 1.74 12.32
N ARG A 570 4.30 1.79 11.54
CA ARG A 570 4.82 0.68 10.71
C ARG A 570 5.13 -0.61 11.49
N ARG A 571 5.35 -0.51 12.81
CA ARG A 571 5.52 -1.68 13.69
C ARG A 571 4.22 -2.46 13.90
N TYR A 572 3.09 -1.76 13.97
CA TYR A 572 1.80 -2.31 14.40
C TYR A 572 0.84 -2.57 13.24
N ARG A 573 0.95 -1.82 12.14
CA ARG A 573 0.19 -2.00 10.90
C ARG A 573 0.99 -1.53 9.69
N ASP A 574 0.69 -2.06 8.52
CA ASP A 574 1.23 -1.53 7.27
C ASP A 574 0.48 -0.29 6.78
N ASP A 575 0.88 0.25 5.64
CA ASP A 575 -0.03 1.04 4.80
C ASP A 575 -1.24 0.15 4.42
N LEU A 576 -2.45 0.71 4.37
CA LEU A 576 -3.65 -0.05 3.96
C LEU A 576 -4.35 0.65 2.81
N THR A 577 -4.36 0.01 1.64
CA THR A 577 -5.14 0.42 0.48
C THR A 577 -6.13 -0.67 0.13
N VAL A 578 -7.42 -0.34 0.19
CA VAL A 578 -8.51 -1.31 0.01
C VAL A 578 -9.48 -0.77 -1.04
N GLN A 579 -9.81 -1.61 -2.02
CA GLN A 579 -10.88 -1.39 -2.98
C GLN A 579 -11.91 -2.52 -2.92
N VAL A 580 -13.19 -2.18 -3.08
CA VAL A 580 -14.27 -3.16 -3.20
C VAL A 580 -15.13 -2.81 -4.41
N ILE A 581 -15.21 -3.73 -5.37
CA ILE A 581 -15.95 -3.58 -6.63
C ILE A 581 -17.21 -4.44 -6.57
N PHE A 582 -18.38 -3.82 -6.70
CA PHE A 582 -19.68 -4.50 -6.70
C PHE A 582 -20.21 -4.68 -8.13
N PHE A 583 -20.38 -5.93 -8.55
CA PHE A 583 -20.92 -6.26 -9.86
C PHE A 583 -22.45 -6.30 -9.84
N GLY A 584 -23.06 -5.87 -10.95
CA GLY A 584 -24.51 -5.79 -11.09
C GLY A 584 -24.95 -5.20 -12.42
N HIS A 585 -26.23 -4.84 -12.49
CA HIS A 585 -26.81 -4.02 -13.56
C HIS A 585 -27.45 -2.79 -12.94
N GLY A 586 -27.14 -1.61 -13.47
CA GLY A 586 -27.56 -0.32 -12.94
C GLY A 586 -28.23 0.53 -14.02
N ASP A 587 -28.41 1.83 -13.72
CA ASP A 587 -28.87 2.77 -14.73
C ASP A 587 -27.84 2.92 -15.86
N LYS A 588 -28.32 3.22 -17.08
CA LYS A 588 -27.48 3.37 -18.28
C LYS A 588 -27.44 4.84 -18.74
N THR A 589 -27.02 5.75 -17.86
CA THR A 589 -26.78 7.16 -18.23
C THR A 589 -25.45 7.35 -18.98
N GLY A 590 -24.53 6.39 -18.83
CA GLY A 590 -23.17 6.45 -19.36
C GLY A 590 -22.15 7.07 -18.40
N GLU A 591 -22.58 7.54 -17.22
CA GLU A 591 -21.75 8.32 -16.31
C GLU A 591 -21.11 7.49 -15.18
N VAL A 592 -20.09 8.07 -14.54
CA VAL A 592 -19.56 7.62 -13.25
C VAL A 592 -19.70 8.79 -12.28
N VAL A 593 -20.39 8.58 -11.15
CA VAL A 593 -20.84 9.65 -10.25
C VAL A 593 -20.29 9.41 -8.85
N VAL A 594 -19.70 10.46 -8.24
CA VAL A 594 -19.21 10.39 -6.85
C VAL A 594 -20.38 10.19 -5.88
N ASN A 595 -20.32 9.12 -5.10
CA ASN A 595 -21.26 8.79 -4.05
C ASN A 595 -20.94 9.61 -2.78
N LYS A 596 -21.59 10.77 -2.67
CA LYS A 596 -21.34 11.75 -1.60
C LYS A 596 -21.64 11.26 -0.17
N GLU A 597 -22.37 10.15 -0.02
CA GLU A 597 -22.67 9.58 1.30
C GLU A 597 -21.54 8.67 1.82
N ALA A 598 -20.66 8.23 0.93
CA ALA A 598 -19.55 7.29 1.22
C ALA A 598 -18.20 7.76 0.64
N THR A 599 -18.08 9.07 0.43
CA THR A 599 -16.86 9.76 -0.02
C THR A 599 -16.56 10.86 0.99
N ALA A 600 -15.28 11.05 1.31
CA ALA A 600 -14.81 12.15 2.13
C ALA A 600 -15.36 13.48 1.61
N SER A 601 -16.02 14.27 2.48
CA SER A 601 -16.39 15.63 2.14
C SER A 601 -15.12 16.47 1.97
N GLU A 602 -14.95 17.14 0.83
CA GLU A 602 -13.87 18.13 0.67
C GLU A 602 -13.95 19.14 1.83
N GLU A 603 -12.96 19.13 2.73
CA GLU A 603 -12.77 20.24 3.65
C GLU A 603 -12.47 21.47 2.81
N ALA A 604 -13.48 22.31 2.60
CA ALA A 604 -13.36 23.52 1.80
C ALA A 604 -12.19 24.35 2.34
N VAL A 605 -11.09 24.36 1.58
CA VAL A 605 -9.80 24.92 2.02
C VAL A 605 -9.99 26.41 2.26
N LYS A 606 -10.28 26.76 3.51
CA LYS A 606 -10.34 28.14 3.97
C LYS A 606 -8.95 28.72 3.77
N ALA A 607 -8.81 29.52 2.71
CA ALA A 607 -7.59 30.26 2.44
C ALA A 607 -7.24 31.05 3.71
N LYS A 608 -6.10 30.69 4.32
CA LYS A 608 -5.54 31.46 5.44
C LYS A 608 -5.10 32.79 4.86
N LEU A 609 -5.85 33.84 5.19
CA LEU A 609 -5.52 35.25 4.95
C LEU A 609 -4.39 35.70 5.91
#